data_AF-A0A943MQ81-F1
#
_entry.id   AF-A0A943MQ81-F1
#
_cell.length_a   1.000
_cell.length_b   1.000
_cell.length_c   1.000
_cell.angle_alpha   90.00
_cell.angle_beta   90.00
_cell.angle_gamma   90.00
#
_symmetry.space_group_name_H-M   'P 1'
#
loop_
_entity.id
_entity.type
_entity.pdbx_description
1 polymer ?
#
loop_
_entity_poly.entity_id
_entity_poly.type
_entity_poly.pdbx_seq_one_letter_code
_entity_poly.pdbx_strand_id
1 'polypeptide(L)'
;AYHSISAAFGNCTAAEALVLGGFAALVVAFLLFVPRKVVSFRDFMGGITTGVKSMVPAFIILTLAWTISGVCRDLLMTGDFVKDMLAGSALPPALLPAIVFVVAALLSFAMGTAWGTFGILIPIVVPTCVAIAPQLLVVTLSATLAGSVFGDHCSPISDTTILSSTGAGCNHIQHVSTQLPYCIAVACCCFVGYLVAGLSGANVWLTLLSGLACLIVVLVVLHRISAKHFRPTVRSQSTKSNG
;
A
#
# COMPACT_ATOMS: atom_id res chain seq x y z
N ALA A 1 -6.93 16.71 -31.92
CA ALA A 1 -5.51 17.01 -32.23
C ALA A 1 -4.64 16.54 -31.06
N TYR A 2 -4.18 15.28 -31.11
CA TYR A 2 -3.33 14.65 -30.09
C TYR A 2 -1.89 14.51 -30.62
N HIS A 3 -1.29 15.62 -31.07
CA HIS A 3 -0.02 15.56 -31.82
C HIS A 3 1.24 15.70 -30.95
N SER A 4 1.10 15.79 -29.62
CA SER A 4 2.23 15.72 -28.68
C SER A 4 2.06 14.59 -27.66
N ILE A 5 3.13 13.85 -27.40
CA ILE A 5 3.16 12.73 -26.45
C ILE A 5 2.73 13.19 -25.05
N SER A 6 3.13 14.39 -24.62
CA SER A 6 2.75 14.95 -23.31
C SER A 6 1.24 15.22 -23.18
N ALA A 7 0.58 15.69 -24.23
CA ALA A 7 -0.87 15.92 -24.23
C ALA A 7 -1.66 14.60 -24.26
N ALA A 8 -1.11 13.54 -24.88
CA ALA A 8 -1.70 12.21 -24.87
C ALA A 8 -1.65 11.56 -23.48
N PHE A 9 -0.51 11.66 -22.77
CA PHE A 9 -0.41 11.19 -21.38
C PHE A 9 -1.20 12.06 -20.39
N GLY A 10 -1.25 13.39 -20.62
CA GLY A 10 -1.97 14.32 -19.75
C GLY A 10 -3.50 14.19 -19.79
N ASN A 11 -4.07 13.71 -20.91
CA ASN A 11 -5.51 13.46 -21.06
C ASN A 11 -5.90 11.98 -20.89
N CYS A 12 -5.01 11.13 -20.37
CA CYS A 12 -5.31 9.72 -20.15
C CYS A 12 -6.35 9.54 -19.03
N THR A 13 -7.53 9.04 -19.37
CA THR A 13 -8.52 8.60 -18.37
C THR A 13 -8.16 7.20 -17.87
N ALA A 14 -7.62 7.10 -16.65
CA ALA A 14 -7.18 5.83 -16.08
C ALA A 14 -8.29 4.76 -16.06
N ALA A 15 -9.54 5.16 -15.81
CA ALA A 15 -10.69 4.25 -15.80
C ALA A 15 -10.93 3.61 -17.18
N GLU A 16 -10.94 4.39 -18.26
CA GLU A 16 -11.13 3.88 -19.63
C GLU A 16 -9.96 2.98 -20.04
N ALA A 17 -8.73 3.38 -19.71
CA ALA A 17 -7.53 2.61 -20.01
C ALA A 17 -7.56 1.22 -19.32
N LEU A 18 -7.99 1.16 -18.05
CA LEU A 18 -8.12 -0.10 -17.31
C LEU A 18 -9.18 -1.02 -17.91
N VAL A 19 -10.34 -0.48 -18.31
CA VAL A 19 -11.43 -1.27 -18.91
C VAL A 19 -11.02 -1.82 -20.28
N LEU A 20 -10.49 -0.96 -21.15
CA LEU A 20 -10.04 -1.36 -22.49
C LEU A 20 -8.85 -2.34 -22.41
N GLY A 21 -7.90 -2.09 -21.51
CA GLY A 21 -6.76 -2.97 -21.28
C GLY A 21 -7.18 -4.35 -20.76
N GLY A 22 -8.10 -4.40 -19.79
CA GLY A 22 -8.65 -5.66 -19.27
C GLY A 22 -9.41 -6.44 -20.34
N PHE A 23 -10.22 -5.76 -21.16
CA PHE A 23 -10.93 -6.40 -22.27
C PHE A 23 -9.96 -6.92 -23.33
N ALA A 24 -8.96 -6.14 -23.73
CA ALA A 24 -7.94 -6.57 -24.67
C ALA A 24 -7.16 -7.79 -24.14
N ALA A 25 -6.83 -7.81 -22.85
CA ALA A 25 -6.18 -8.96 -22.21
C ALA A 25 -7.06 -10.22 -22.27
N LEU A 26 -8.38 -10.11 -22.04
CA LEU A 26 -9.32 -11.22 -22.20
C LEU A 26 -9.37 -11.73 -23.64
N VAL A 27 -9.40 -10.83 -24.63
CA VAL A 27 -9.38 -11.21 -26.06
C VAL A 27 -8.08 -11.94 -26.41
N VAL A 28 -6.93 -11.42 -25.98
CA VAL A 28 -5.63 -12.07 -26.22
C VAL A 28 -5.56 -13.44 -25.53
N ALA A 29 -6.01 -13.54 -24.28
CA ALA A 29 -6.08 -14.81 -23.55
C ALA A 29 -6.99 -15.83 -24.26
N PHE A 30 -8.14 -15.38 -24.78
CA PHE A 30 -9.04 -16.22 -25.56
C PHE A 30 -8.35 -16.78 -26.81
N LEU A 31 -7.71 -15.92 -27.61
CA LEU A 31 -7.02 -16.30 -28.85
C LEU A 31 -5.81 -17.22 -28.60
N LEU A 32 -5.15 -17.10 -27.45
CA LEU A 32 -4.02 -17.96 -27.09
C LEU A 32 -4.45 -19.31 -26.52
N PHE A 33 -5.47 -19.37 -25.65
CA PHE A 33 -5.81 -20.58 -24.91
C PHE A 33 -6.85 -21.46 -25.59
N VAL A 34 -7.88 -20.87 -26.22
CA VAL A 34 -9.00 -21.64 -26.79
C VAL A 34 -8.64 -22.31 -28.13
N PRO A 35 -8.05 -21.62 -29.12
CA PRO A 35 -7.64 -22.25 -30.38
C PRO A 35 -6.55 -23.32 -30.21
N ARG A 36 -5.64 -23.14 -29.24
CA ARG A 36 -4.60 -24.13 -28.91
C ARG A 36 -5.14 -25.32 -28.10
N LYS A 37 -6.44 -25.34 -27.79
CA LYS A 37 -7.11 -26.37 -26.98
C LYS A 37 -6.47 -26.61 -25.61
N VAL A 38 -5.86 -25.57 -25.03
CA VAL A 38 -5.31 -25.62 -23.67
C VAL A 38 -6.46 -25.59 -22.65
N VAL A 39 -7.51 -24.83 -22.94
CA VAL A 39 -8.71 -24.67 -22.12
C VAL A 39 -9.95 -24.71 -23.03
N SER A 40 -11.03 -25.36 -22.60
CA SER A 40 -12.28 -25.40 -23.37
C SER A 40 -12.98 -24.03 -23.35
N PHE A 41 -13.83 -23.75 -24.35
CA PHE A 41 -14.62 -22.51 -24.38
C PHE A 41 -15.46 -22.33 -23.10
N ARG A 42 -16.05 -23.43 -22.61
CA ARG A 42 -16.88 -23.42 -21.40
C ARG A 42 -16.05 -23.08 -20.16
N ASP A 43 -14.85 -23.65 -20.06
CA ASP A 43 -13.96 -23.40 -18.93
C ASP A 43 -13.38 -21.98 -18.96
N PHE A 44 -13.10 -21.43 -20.16
CA PHE A 44 -12.67 -20.04 -20.32
C PHE A 44 -13.75 -19.06 -19.84
N MET A 45 -15.01 -19.25 -20.28
CA MET A 45 -16.14 -18.44 -19.81
C MET A 45 -16.41 -18.62 -18.31
N GLY A 46 -16.21 -19.83 -17.79
CA GLY A 46 -16.24 -20.13 -16.36
C GLY A 46 -15.18 -19.35 -15.58
N GLY A 47 -13.95 -19.26 -16.10
CA GLY A 47 -12.85 -18.50 -15.52
C GLY A 47 -13.17 -17.01 -15.37
N ILE A 48 -13.78 -16.39 -16.39
CA ILE A 48 -14.24 -15.00 -16.32
C ILE A 48 -15.24 -14.83 -15.16
N THR A 49 -16.22 -15.73 -15.06
CA THR A 49 -17.25 -15.68 -14.01
C THR A 49 -16.65 -15.83 -12.61
N THR A 50 -15.71 -16.75 -12.42
CA THR A 50 -14.99 -16.92 -11.16
C THR A 50 -14.18 -15.67 -10.79
N GLY A 51 -13.54 -15.04 -11.78
CA GLY A 51 -12.85 -13.76 -11.60
C GLY A 51 -13.79 -12.67 -11.08
N VAL A 52 -14.94 -12.47 -11.71
CA VAL A 52 -15.95 -11.49 -11.25
C VAL A 52 -16.43 -11.81 -9.83
N LYS A 53 -16.71 -13.08 -9.53
CA LYS A 53 -17.14 -13.52 -8.19
C LYS A 53 -16.10 -13.20 -7.11
N SER A 54 -14.80 -13.34 -7.43
CA SER A 54 -13.73 -13.03 -6.47
C SER A 54 -13.67 -11.56 -6.07
N MET A 55 -14.23 -10.65 -6.88
CA MET A 55 -14.25 -9.21 -6.60
C MET A 55 -15.49 -8.75 -5.83
N VAL A 56 -16.52 -9.59 -5.69
CA VAL A 56 -17.78 -9.24 -5.00
C VAL A 56 -17.56 -8.77 -3.56
N PRO A 57 -16.73 -9.41 -2.72
CA PRO A 57 -16.48 -8.94 -1.35
C PRO A 57 -15.89 -7.52 -1.31
N ALA A 58 -14.98 -7.18 -2.23
CA ALA A 58 -14.38 -5.85 -2.31
C ALA A 58 -15.43 -4.78 -2.66
N PHE A 59 -16.35 -5.07 -3.60
CA PHE A 59 -17.44 -4.15 -3.92
C PHE A 59 -18.42 -3.94 -2.75
N ILE A 60 -18.71 -4.99 -1.98
CA ILE A 60 -19.56 -4.88 -0.78
C ILE A 60 -18.88 -3.97 0.25
N ILE A 61 -17.60 -4.20 0.56
CA ILE A 61 -16.85 -3.37 1.52
C ILE A 61 -16.83 -1.91 1.06
N LEU A 62 -16.54 -1.65 -0.22
CA LEU A 62 -16.53 -0.29 -0.75
C LEU A 62 -17.90 0.37 -0.61
N THR A 63 -18.98 -0.31 -0.98
CA THR A 63 -20.35 0.24 -0.88
C THR A 63 -20.74 0.55 0.58
N LEU A 64 -20.45 -0.37 1.51
CA LEU A 64 -20.70 -0.16 2.93
C LEU A 64 -19.85 0.99 3.48
N ALA A 65 -18.59 1.09 3.07
CA ALA A 65 -17.72 2.12 3.58
C ALA A 65 -18.09 3.53 3.05
N TRP A 66 -18.56 3.65 1.81
CA TRP A 66 -19.14 4.90 1.30
C TRP A 66 -20.41 5.28 2.08
N THR A 67 -21.19 4.29 2.49
CA THR A 67 -22.36 4.52 3.35
C THR A 67 -21.93 5.03 4.74
N ILE A 68 -20.93 4.40 5.37
CA ILE A 68 -20.35 4.85 6.64
C ILE A 68 -19.74 6.25 6.50
N SER A 69 -19.09 6.56 5.38
CA SER A 69 -18.58 7.90 5.07
C SER A 69 -19.66 8.96 5.13
N GLY A 70 -20.79 8.70 4.45
CA GLY A 70 -21.94 9.59 4.45
C GLY A 70 -22.50 9.77 5.86
N VAL A 71 -22.62 8.69 6.62
CA VAL A 71 -23.08 8.74 8.03
C VAL A 71 -22.09 9.53 8.91
N CYS A 72 -20.79 9.30 8.79
CA CYS A 72 -19.78 10.04 9.55
C CYS A 72 -19.74 11.52 9.18
N ARG A 73 -19.88 11.85 7.88
CA ARG A 73 -19.86 13.22 7.39
C ARG A 73 -21.14 13.97 7.72
N ASP A 74 -22.30 13.37 7.47
CA ASP A 74 -23.59 14.06 7.44
C ASP A 74 -24.39 13.87 8.74
N LEU A 75 -24.24 12.75 9.47
CA LEU A 75 -24.95 12.51 10.74
C LEU A 75 -24.09 12.78 11.97
N LEU A 76 -22.87 12.23 12.01
CA LEU A 76 -22.00 12.38 13.18
C LEU A 76 -21.14 13.66 13.14
N MET A 77 -21.13 14.38 12.01
CA MET A 77 -20.25 15.53 11.79
C MET A 77 -18.82 15.25 12.27
N THR A 78 -18.30 14.05 11.96
CA THR A 78 -17.04 13.55 12.53
C THR A 78 -15.87 14.47 12.19
N GLY A 79 -15.93 15.16 11.06
CA GLY A 79 -14.96 16.21 10.71
C GLY A 79 -14.92 17.35 11.73
N ASP A 80 -16.08 17.85 12.14
CA ASP A 80 -16.20 18.92 13.13
C ASP A 80 -15.87 18.41 14.55
N PHE A 81 -16.31 17.21 14.92
CA PHE A 81 -15.94 16.60 16.20
C PHE A 81 -14.43 16.42 16.34
N VAL A 82 -13.76 15.89 15.31
CA VAL A 82 -12.30 15.70 15.33
C VAL A 82 -11.59 17.06 15.27
N LYS A 83 -12.11 18.03 14.53
CA LYS A 83 -11.58 19.40 14.50
C LYS A 83 -11.68 20.07 15.87
N ASP A 84 -12.80 19.93 16.59
CA ASP A 84 -13.00 20.50 17.92
C ASP A 84 -12.14 19.77 18.98
N MET A 85 -12.00 18.45 18.88
CA MET A 85 -11.06 17.69 19.71
C MET A 85 -9.60 18.11 19.44
N LEU A 86 -9.22 18.34 18.19
CA LEU A 86 -7.87 18.83 17.80
C LEU A 86 -7.69 20.32 18.09
N ALA A 87 -8.75 21.10 18.21
CA ALA A 87 -8.66 22.46 18.72
C ALA A 87 -8.44 22.46 20.24
N GLY A 88 -9.01 21.49 20.95
CA GLY A 88 -8.83 21.30 22.40
C GLY A 88 -7.57 20.53 22.79
N SER A 89 -6.98 19.74 21.89
CA SER A 89 -5.73 19.01 22.10
C SER A 89 -4.62 19.68 21.30
N ALA A 90 -3.42 19.82 21.88
CA ALA A 90 -2.30 20.50 21.23
C ALA A 90 -1.67 19.73 20.03
N LEU A 91 -2.43 18.86 19.35
CA LEU A 91 -1.94 18.03 18.25
C LEU A 91 -1.94 18.84 16.93
N PRO A 92 -0.75 19.10 16.34
CA PRO A 92 -0.68 19.86 15.09
C PRO A 92 -1.35 19.08 13.95
N PRO A 93 -2.19 19.73 13.12
CA PRO A 93 -2.73 19.15 11.89
C PRO A 93 -1.64 18.56 10.96
N ALA A 94 -0.40 19.06 11.07
CA ALA A 94 0.76 18.54 10.38
C ALA A 94 1.08 17.07 10.69
N LEU A 95 0.70 16.52 11.85
CA LEU A 95 0.99 15.12 12.19
C LEU A 95 -0.02 14.13 11.59
N LEU A 96 -1.11 14.64 11.00
CA LEU A 96 -2.22 13.83 10.52
C LEU A 96 -1.80 12.75 9.50
N PRO A 97 -0.96 13.01 8.48
CA PRO A 97 -0.49 11.97 7.57
C PRO A 97 0.28 10.85 8.27
N ALA A 98 1.13 11.19 9.25
CA ALA A 98 1.96 10.22 9.96
C ALA A 98 1.11 9.31 10.88
N ILE A 99 0.11 9.88 11.55
CA ILE A 99 -0.83 9.11 12.39
C ILE A 99 -1.66 8.17 11.50
N VAL A 100 -2.21 8.68 10.41
CA VAL A 100 -3.01 7.89 9.46
C VAL A 100 -2.20 6.75 8.86
N PHE A 101 -0.92 6.99 8.53
CA PHE A 101 -0.01 5.92 8.07
C PHE A 101 0.11 4.78 9.08
N VAL A 102 0.35 5.10 10.36
CA VAL A 102 0.50 4.08 11.43
C VAL A 102 -0.80 3.32 11.66
N VAL A 103 -1.93 4.02 11.71
CA VAL A 103 -3.25 3.39 11.88
C VAL A 103 -3.56 2.47 10.69
N ALA A 104 -3.31 2.91 9.46
CA ALA A 104 -3.50 2.10 8.26
C ALA A 104 -2.59 0.87 8.24
N ALA A 105 -1.33 1.05 8.63
CA ALA A 105 -0.36 -0.04 8.75
C ALA A 105 -0.80 -1.12 9.74
N LEU A 106 -1.18 -0.73 10.95
CA LEU A 106 -1.61 -1.67 11.99
C LEU A 106 -2.94 -2.34 11.66
N LEU A 107 -3.90 -1.56 11.15
CA LEU A 107 -5.21 -2.08 10.75
C LEU A 107 -5.08 -3.11 9.63
N SER A 108 -4.30 -2.78 8.59
CA SER A 108 -4.11 -3.70 7.46
C SER A 108 -3.27 -4.92 7.84
N PHE A 109 -2.27 -4.77 8.71
CA PHE A 109 -1.52 -5.90 9.25
C PHE A 109 -2.44 -6.87 10.01
N ALA A 110 -3.37 -6.34 10.82
CA ALA A 110 -4.34 -7.13 11.57
C ALA A 110 -5.44 -7.75 10.70
N MET A 111 -5.84 -7.08 9.61
CA MET A 111 -6.90 -7.54 8.71
C MET A 111 -6.39 -8.45 7.59
N GLY A 112 -5.09 -8.35 7.25
CA GLY A 112 -4.48 -9.10 6.15
C GLY A 112 -4.95 -8.69 4.76
N THR A 113 -5.41 -7.45 4.58
CA THR A 113 -5.87 -6.95 3.27
C THR A 113 -5.65 -5.45 3.10
N ALA A 114 -5.02 -5.05 1.99
CA ALA A 114 -4.85 -3.65 1.65
C ALA A 114 -6.17 -3.04 1.16
N TRP A 115 -6.90 -3.75 0.30
CA TRP A 115 -8.16 -3.28 -0.29
C TRP A 115 -9.27 -3.10 0.74
N GLY A 116 -9.40 -4.01 1.71
CA GLY A 116 -10.35 -3.85 2.81
C GLY A 116 -10.04 -2.61 3.65
N THR A 117 -8.75 -2.37 3.91
CA THR A 117 -8.28 -1.19 4.67
C THR A 117 -8.51 0.11 3.90
N PHE A 118 -8.27 0.13 2.58
CA PHE A 118 -8.62 1.27 1.73
C PHE A 118 -10.11 1.58 1.79
N GLY A 119 -10.93 0.54 1.70
CA GLY A 119 -12.37 0.62 1.82
C GLY A 119 -12.76 1.31 3.13
N ILE A 120 -12.23 0.87 4.27
CA ILE A 120 -12.56 1.43 5.59
C ILE A 120 -12.02 2.86 5.78
N LEU A 121 -10.74 3.11 5.44
CA LEU A 121 -10.07 4.34 5.84
C LEU A 121 -10.27 5.50 4.88
N ILE A 122 -10.29 5.29 3.56
CA ILE A 122 -10.45 6.40 2.59
C ILE A 122 -11.70 7.23 2.90
N PRO A 123 -12.88 6.64 3.13
CA PRO A 123 -14.09 7.41 3.33
C PRO A 123 -14.16 8.12 4.70
N ILE A 124 -13.27 7.80 5.64
CA ILE A 124 -13.12 8.51 6.92
C ILE A 124 -12.06 9.60 6.77
N VAL A 125 -10.89 9.25 6.23
CA VAL A 125 -9.72 10.12 6.13
C VAL A 125 -9.97 11.29 5.18
N VAL A 126 -10.63 11.08 4.04
CA VAL A 126 -10.93 12.14 3.07
C VAL A 126 -11.73 13.28 3.69
N PRO A 127 -12.95 13.08 4.23
CA PRO A 127 -13.72 14.18 4.79
C PRO A 127 -13.03 14.83 6.00
N THR A 128 -12.37 14.05 6.86
CA THR A 128 -11.62 14.58 8.00
C THR A 128 -10.44 15.46 7.54
N CYS A 129 -9.69 15.04 6.52
CA CYS A 129 -8.56 15.82 6.02
C CYS A 129 -9.02 17.09 5.29
N VAL A 130 -10.13 17.05 4.54
CA VAL A 130 -10.72 18.24 3.91
C VAL A 130 -11.13 19.28 4.96
N ALA A 131 -11.69 18.84 6.10
CA ALA A 131 -12.15 19.74 7.15
C ALA A 131 -11.02 20.42 7.94
N ILE A 132 -9.90 19.73 8.14
CA ILE A 132 -8.83 20.16 9.07
C ILE A 132 -7.59 20.69 8.32
N ALA A 133 -7.16 20.00 7.26
CA ALA A 133 -5.93 20.30 6.54
C ALA A 133 -6.04 19.91 5.05
N PRO A 134 -6.86 20.63 4.25
CA PRO A 134 -7.12 20.30 2.86
C PRO A 134 -5.84 20.27 1.99
N GLN A 135 -4.84 21.09 2.34
CA GLN A 135 -3.53 21.11 1.70
C GLN A 135 -2.74 19.80 1.86
N LEU A 136 -3.06 18.98 2.88
CA LEU A 136 -2.43 17.69 3.13
C LEU A 136 -3.20 16.51 2.53
N LEU A 137 -4.35 16.73 1.88
CA LEU A 137 -5.23 15.66 1.38
C LEU A 137 -4.48 14.58 0.61
N VAL A 138 -3.68 14.98 -0.38
CA VAL A 138 -2.93 14.05 -1.24
C VAL A 138 -1.91 13.25 -0.43
N VAL A 139 -1.22 13.91 0.51
CA VAL A 139 -0.22 13.27 1.36
C VAL A 139 -0.88 12.29 2.32
N THR A 140 -1.99 12.67 2.95
CA THR A 140 -2.74 11.82 3.87
C THR A 140 -3.37 10.63 3.15
N LEU A 141 -3.93 10.84 1.96
CA LEU A 141 -4.42 9.74 1.12
C LEU A 141 -3.28 8.78 0.75
N SER A 142 -2.13 9.33 0.34
CA SER A 142 -0.94 8.52 0.05
C SER A 142 -0.46 7.74 1.28
N ALA A 143 -0.54 8.34 2.47
CA ALA A 143 -0.22 7.70 3.74
C ALA A 143 -1.17 6.54 4.06
N THR A 144 -2.48 6.70 3.83
CA THR A 144 -3.45 5.61 3.95
C THR A 144 -3.10 4.47 3.00
N LEU A 145 -2.79 4.80 1.74
CA LEU A 145 -2.47 3.79 0.73
C LEU A 145 -1.18 3.03 1.10
N ALA A 146 -0.10 3.75 1.39
CA ALA A 146 1.19 3.16 1.73
C ALA A 146 1.13 2.34 3.02
N GLY A 147 0.44 2.84 4.05
CA GLY A 147 0.26 2.13 5.31
C GLY A 147 -0.48 0.81 5.11
N SER A 148 -1.59 0.83 4.35
CA SER A 148 -2.32 -0.41 4.13
C SER A 148 -1.54 -1.42 3.29
N VAL A 149 -0.79 -0.99 2.27
CA VAL A 149 0.06 -1.92 1.49
C VAL A 149 1.15 -2.53 2.38
N PHE A 150 1.78 -1.73 3.25
CA PHE A 150 2.75 -2.26 4.22
C PHE A 150 2.11 -3.32 5.12
N GLY A 151 0.93 -3.04 5.70
CA GLY A 151 0.28 -3.96 6.61
C GLY A 151 -0.07 -5.29 5.94
N ASP A 152 -0.68 -5.23 4.75
CA ASP A 152 -1.02 -6.40 3.95
C ASP A 152 0.20 -7.25 3.60
N HIS A 153 1.28 -6.61 3.12
CA HIS A 153 2.48 -7.30 2.65
C HIS A 153 3.22 -8.06 3.75
N CYS A 154 3.12 -7.61 5.01
CA CYS A 154 3.89 -8.20 6.11
C CYS A 154 3.00 -9.01 7.07
N SER A 155 1.69 -9.07 6.80
CA SER A 155 0.72 -9.81 7.61
C SER A 155 0.83 -11.34 7.37
N PRO A 156 0.91 -12.16 8.43
CA PRO A 156 0.86 -13.62 8.32
C PRO A 156 -0.49 -14.17 7.83
N ILE A 157 -1.55 -13.38 7.88
CA ILE A 157 -2.89 -13.84 7.48
C ILE A 157 -3.32 -13.30 6.12
N SER A 158 -2.47 -12.51 5.46
CA SER A 158 -2.78 -11.95 4.15
C SER A 158 -2.76 -13.00 3.05
N ASP A 159 -3.77 -12.96 2.19
CA ASP A 159 -3.87 -13.80 0.98
C ASP A 159 -2.64 -13.63 0.09
N THR A 160 -2.10 -12.41 -0.01
CA THR A 160 -0.90 -12.11 -0.81
C THR A 160 0.33 -12.81 -0.22
N THR A 161 0.48 -12.80 1.11
CA THR A 161 1.58 -13.44 1.83
C THR A 161 1.47 -14.97 1.76
N ILE A 162 0.27 -15.52 1.90
CA ILE A 162 -0.01 -16.95 1.79
C ILE A 162 0.28 -17.45 0.37
N LEU A 163 -0.20 -16.74 -0.65
CA LEU A 163 0.04 -17.10 -2.04
C LEU A 163 1.53 -16.99 -2.41
N SER A 164 2.21 -15.95 -1.93
CA SER A 164 3.64 -15.73 -2.20
C SER A 164 4.52 -16.82 -1.57
N SER A 165 4.24 -17.20 -0.32
CA SER A 165 4.97 -18.30 0.36
C SER A 165 4.70 -19.66 -0.28
N THR A 166 3.45 -19.93 -0.66
CA THR A 166 3.08 -21.16 -1.38
C THR A 166 3.72 -21.24 -2.76
N GLY A 167 3.70 -20.14 -3.51
CA GLY A 167 4.34 -20.05 -4.83
C GLY A 167 5.87 -20.18 -4.78
N ALA A 168 6.50 -19.75 -3.68
CA ALA A 168 7.93 -19.91 -3.44
C ALA A 168 8.31 -21.29 -2.86
N GLY A 169 7.33 -22.13 -2.48
CA GLY A 169 7.55 -23.43 -1.87
C GLY A 169 8.25 -23.37 -0.51
N CYS A 170 8.17 -22.24 0.21
CA CYS A 170 8.83 -22.05 1.49
C CYS A 170 7.83 -22.06 2.65
N ASN A 171 8.33 -22.30 3.87
CA ASN A 171 7.49 -22.24 5.05
C ASN A 171 6.92 -20.82 5.22
N HIS A 172 5.60 -20.72 5.38
CA HIS A 172 4.89 -19.46 5.48
C HIS A 172 5.45 -18.53 6.57
N ILE A 173 5.73 -19.04 7.77
CA ILE A 173 6.27 -18.23 8.87
C ILE A 173 7.73 -17.81 8.60
N GLN A 174 8.51 -18.64 7.90
CA GLN A 174 9.85 -18.24 7.46
C GLN A 174 9.79 -17.12 6.41
N HIS A 175 8.83 -17.17 5.49
CA HIS A 175 8.61 -16.09 4.53
C HIS A 175 8.32 -14.76 5.25
N VAL A 176 7.36 -14.76 6.18
CA VAL A 176 6.98 -13.53 6.91
C VAL A 176 8.12 -13.01 7.78
N SER A 177 8.76 -13.88 8.55
CA SER A 177 9.84 -13.48 9.46
C SER A 177 11.07 -12.93 8.75
N THR A 178 11.34 -13.38 7.52
CA THR A 178 12.44 -12.84 6.71
C THR A 178 12.07 -11.50 6.05
N GLN A 179 10.80 -11.26 5.71
CA GLN A 179 10.33 -10.00 5.12
C GLN A 179 10.15 -8.88 6.13
N LEU A 180 9.65 -9.20 7.33
CA LEU A 180 9.26 -8.22 8.34
C LEU A 180 10.36 -7.20 8.69
N PRO A 181 11.65 -7.56 8.83
CA PRO A 181 12.72 -6.59 9.07
C PRO A 181 12.88 -5.56 7.94
N TYR A 182 12.76 -6.00 6.67
CA TYR A 182 12.85 -5.11 5.52
C TYR A 182 11.62 -4.20 5.43
N CYS A 183 10.43 -4.77 5.65
CA CYS A 183 9.19 -4.03 5.73
C CYS A 183 9.28 -2.89 6.76
N ILE A 184 9.70 -3.21 7.99
CA ILE A 184 9.77 -2.25 9.10
C ILE A 184 10.78 -1.14 8.79
N ALA A 185 11.94 -1.48 8.21
CA ALA A 185 12.94 -0.49 7.81
C ALA A 185 12.36 0.54 6.83
N VAL A 186 11.62 0.08 5.82
CA VAL A 186 10.95 0.96 4.85
C VAL A 186 9.80 1.74 5.52
N ALA A 187 9.02 1.11 6.38
CA ALA A 187 7.93 1.78 7.10
C ALA A 187 8.43 2.92 7.99
N CYS A 188 9.57 2.75 8.67
CA CYS A 188 10.23 3.82 9.42
C CYS A 188 10.64 4.99 8.51
N CYS A 189 11.18 4.70 7.32
CA CYS A 189 11.53 5.74 6.35
C CYS A 189 10.28 6.49 5.85
N CYS A 190 9.20 5.76 5.54
CA CYS A 190 7.92 6.35 5.13
C CYS A 190 7.33 7.22 6.24
N PHE A 191 7.37 6.77 7.48
CA PHE A 191 6.89 7.54 8.63
C PHE A 191 7.62 8.87 8.78
N VAL A 192 8.96 8.88 8.68
CA VAL A 192 9.75 10.11 8.66
C VAL A 192 9.37 11.00 7.48
N GLY A 193 9.20 10.42 6.29
CA GLY A 193 8.74 11.16 5.11
C GLY A 193 7.39 11.84 5.32
N TYR A 194 6.42 11.14 5.92
CA TYR A 194 5.09 11.71 6.21
C TYR A 194 5.12 12.78 7.32
N LEU A 195 6.01 12.66 8.30
CA LEU A 195 6.26 13.72 9.27
C LEU A 195 6.80 14.98 8.59
N VAL A 196 7.81 14.84 7.72
CA VAL A 196 8.38 15.97 6.97
C VAL A 196 7.34 16.56 6.01
N ALA A 197 6.55 15.74 5.33
CA ALA A 197 5.49 16.18 4.43
C ALA A 197 4.43 17.01 5.17
N GLY A 198 4.06 16.57 6.36
CA GLY A 198 3.14 17.28 7.24
C GLY A 198 3.67 18.61 7.74
N LEU A 199 4.90 18.63 8.26
CA LEU A 199 5.55 19.85 8.81
C LEU A 199 5.90 20.87 7.72
N SER A 200 6.19 20.41 6.50
CA SER A 200 6.53 21.28 5.37
C SER A 200 5.30 21.76 4.58
N GLY A 201 4.08 21.38 4.95
CA GLY A 201 2.87 21.81 4.24
C GLY A 201 2.73 21.21 2.84
N ALA A 202 2.99 19.91 2.69
CA ALA A 202 2.93 19.16 1.42
C ALA A 202 3.94 19.57 0.34
N ASN A 203 5.12 20.08 0.74
CA ASN A 203 6.21 20.30 -0.20
C ASN A 203 6.75 18.98 -0.76
N VAL A 204 6.46 18.71 -2.04
CA VAL A 204 6.80 17.46 -2.75
C VAL A 204 8.31 17.20 -2.72
N TRP A 205 9.12 18.22 -3.01
CA TRP A 205 10.58 18.08 -3.09
C TRP A 205 11.21 17.74 -1.73
N LEU A 206 10.77 18.40 -0.66
CA LEU A 206 11.28 18.13 0.69
C LEU A 206 10.88 16.74 1.18
N THR A 207 9.63 16.33 0.90
CA THR A 207 9.15 14.99 1.23
C THR A 207 9.96 13.91 0.52
N LEU A 208 10.21 14.11 -0.78
CA LEU A 208 10.93 13.14 -1.60
C LEU A 208 12.42 13.05 -1.22
N LEU A 209 13.07 14.20 -1.02
CA LEU A 209 14.47 14.25 -0.60
C LEU A 209 14.68 13.66 0.80
N SER A 210 13.80 13.98 1.75
CA SER A 210 13.88 13.44 3.11
C SER A 210 13.65 11.92 3.14
N GLY A 211 12.66 11.42 2.38
CA GLY A 211 12.41 9.98 2.25
C GLY A 211 13.59 9.24 1.60
N LEU A 212 14.14 9.78 0.51
CA LEU A 212 15.30 9.18 -0.18
C LEU A 212 16.55 9.19 0.70
N ALA A 213 16.83 10.32 1.36
CA ALA A 213 17.95 10.43 2.29
C ALA A 213 17.82 9.43 3.44
N CYS A 214 16.62 9.30 4.04
CA CYS A 214 16.37 8.35 5.11
C CYS A 214 16.60 6.91 4.65
N LEU A 215 16.10 6.55 3.46
CA LEU A 215 16.30 5.23 2.89
C LEU A 215 17.79 4.92 2.64
N ILE A 216 18.55 5.86 2.07
CA ILE A 216 19.99 5.70 1.84
C ILE A 216 20.73 5.49 3.17
N VAL A 217 20.41 6.29 4.19
CA VAL A 217 21.03 6.16 5.52
C VAL A 217 20.75 4.77 6.10
N VAL A 218 19.49 4.33 6.08
CA VAL A 218 19.10 3.00 6.58
C VAL A 218 19.84 1.89 5.83
N LEU A 219 19.91 1.96 4.51
CA LEU A 219 20.64 0.98 3.69
C LEU A 219 22.14 0.94 4.02
N VAL A 220 22.78 2.11 4.18
CA VAL A 220 24.20 2.19 4.56
C VAL A 220 24.43 1.61 5.95
N VAL A 221 23.56 1.93 6.91
CA VAL A 221 23.64 1.39 8.28
C VAL A 221 23.49 -0.13 8.27
N LEU A 222 22.48 -0.66 7.58
CA LEU A 222 22.27 -2.11 7.45
C LEU A 222 23.46 -2.79 6.76
N HIS A 223 24.00 -2.19 5.69
CA HIS A 223 25.21 -2.70 5.03
C HIS A 223 26.43 -2.72 5.96
N ARG A 224 26.64 -1.65 6.75
CA ARG A 224 27.74 -1.57 7.72
C ARG A 224 27.60 -2.61 8.83
N ILE A 225 26.39 -2.86 9.31
CA ILE A 225 26.11 -3.89 10.33
C ILE A 225 26.34 -5.29 9.74
N SER A 226 25.83 -5.56 8.53
CA SER A 226 26.04 -6.83 7.83
C SER A 226 27.53 -7.08 7.56
N ALA A 227 28.27 -6.10 7.07
CA ALA A 227 29.71 -6.19 6.83
C ALA A 227 30.52 -6.44 8.12
N LYS A 228 30.07 -5.91 9.27
CA LYS A 228 30.68 -6.19 10.58
C LYS A 228 30.35 -7.59 11.09
N HIS A 229 29.16 -8.13 10.80
CA HIS A 229 28.74 -9.46 11.25
C HIS A 229 29.30 -10.59 10.37
N PHE A 230 29.53 -10.36 9.07
CA PHE A 230 30.09 -11.36 8.16
C PHE A 230 31.61 -11.55 8.30
N ARG A 231 32.34 -10.48 8.67
CA ARG A 231 33.80 -10.52 8.91
C ARG A 231 34.27 -11.49 10.01
N PRO A 232 33.61 -11.64 11.17
CA PRO A 232 34.03 -12.58 12.20
C PRO A 232 33.77 -14.06 11.84
N THR A 233 32.73 -14.36 11.06
CA THR A 233 32.34 -15.74 10.71
C THR A 233 33.34 -16.40 9.75
N VAL A 234 33.85 -15.65 8.77
CA VAL A 234 34.91 -16.13 7.85
C VAL A 234 36.23 -16.38 8.61
N ARG A 235 36.55 -15.53 9.59
CA ARG A 235 37.78 -15.67 10.39
C ARG A 235 37.76 -16.92 11.28
N SER A 236 36.60 -17.29 11.83
CA SER A 236 36.39 -18.49 12.65
C SER A 236 36.47 -19.79 11.83
N GLN A 237 35.93 -19.81 10.61
CA GLN A 237 36.02 -20.98 9.73
C GLN A 237 37.42 -21.17 9.13
N SER A 238 38.13 -20.08 8.80
CA SER A 238 39.52 -20.14 8.36
C SER A 238 40.46 -20.70 9.43
N THR A 239 40.24 -20.41 10.72
CA THR A 239 41.05 -20.95 11.81
C THR A 239 40.79 -22.42 12.12
N LYS A 240 39.60 -22.96 11.79
CA LYS A 240 39.26 -24.38 11.99
C LYS A 240 39.66 -25.30 10.83
N SER A 241 39.96 -24.74 9.65
CA SER A 241 40.44 -25.51 8.49
C SER A 241 41.96 -25.68 8.47
N ASN A 242 42.69 -24.97 9.32
CA ASN A 242 44.16 -24.96 9.37
C ASN A 242 44.74 -25.58 10.67
N GLY A 243 43.94 -26.32 11.43
CA GLY A 243 44.37 -27.09 12.60
C GLY A 243 43.79 -28.49 12.56
#